data_AF-A0A960SV02-F1
#
_entry.id   AF-A0A960SV02-F1
#
_cell.length_a   1.000
_cell.length_b   1.000
_cell.length_c   1.000
_cell.angle_alpha   90.00
_cell.angle_beta   90.00
_cell.angle_gamma   90.00
#
_symmetry.space_group_name_H-M   'P 1'
#
loop_
_entity.id
_entity.type
_entity.pdbx_description
1 polymer ?
#
loop_
_entity_poly.entity_id
_entity_poly.type
_entity_poly.pdbx_seq_one_letter_code
_entity_poly.pdbx_strand_id
1 'polypeptide(L)'
;SHPAELAVPVLRVLTTGGQGSSETLLNVPEFAGLQELAGVLRDPEAQTGLLPEVAKGLYGPRQLRLSVSAIEEFASCSFRFLVSRGLRAAERRTFEADARRRGSFSHEVLARYHAKVKEDGREWRDLAEDESRLLLQEVAATVAREFEHGLLAAAPRTKFTAEQITRQLSEFIGVLTGWLRGSYALTPLAAELAFGGRESPLPAWTLPLGHDRELTISGKIDRIDVLTDPSNAERLVVIMDYKSSARKMDAMLVDAGVDIQLPAYLLALEHLAPESSLIGSGPMRGIGMFFVGLRPETASTRSRDETPDKLALARRKAWQHRGRYDRDAVRWLDGSGEKPGSGQFAGGRAAD
;
A
#
# COMPACT_ATOMS: atom_id res chain seq x y z
N SER A 1 -10.68 38.12 13.98
CA SER A 1 -9.84 37.01 13.49
C SER A 1 -9.08 36.46 14.69
N HIS A 2 -9.19 35.15 14.94
CA HIS A 2 -8.50 34.54 16.08
C HIS A 2 -6.99 34.54 15.79
N PRO A 3 -6.09 34.82 16.76
CA PRO A 3 -4.64 34.85 16.54
C PRO A 3 -4.08 33.58 15.85
N ALA A 4 -4.74 32.45 16.07
CA ALA A 4 -4.43 31.16 15.43
C ALA A 4 -4.58 31.17 13.89
N GLU A 5 -5.46 32.00 13.32
CA GLU A 5 -5.66 32.10 11.87
C GLU A 5 -4.47 32.80 11.18
N LEU A 6 -3.70 33.59 11.93
CA LEU A 6 -2.53 34.32 11.44
C LEU A 6 -1.21 33.54 11.65
N ALA A 7 -1.22 32.47 12.45
CA ALA A 7 -0.01 31.70 12.75
C ALA A 7 0.63 31.08 11.49
N VAL A 8 -0.17 30.51 10.58
CA VAL A 8 0.34 29.88 9.34
C VAL A 8 0.93 30.90 8.36
N PRO A 9 0.24 32.03 8.03
CA PRO A 9 0.83 33.11 7.25
C PRO A 9 2.12 33.67 7.85
N VAL A 10 2.16 33.91 9.16
CA VAL A 10 3.33 34.46 9.88
C VAL A 10 4.50 33.48 9.85
N LEU A 11 4.28 32.19 10.11
CA LEU A 11 5.30 31.17 10.00
C LEU A 11 5.87 31.07 8.58
N ARG A 12 5.03 31.18 7.54
CA ARG A 12 5.49 31.15 6.14
C ARG A 12 6.44 32.31 5.86
N VAL A 13 6.07 33.54 6.23
CA VAL A 13 6.93 34.74 6.10
C VAL A 13 8.26 34.54 6.81
N LEU A 14 8.21 34.03 8.04
CA LEU A 14 9.37 33.77 8.86
C LEU A 14 10.29 32.72 8.20
N THR A 15 9.77 31.61 7.70
CA THR A 15 10.60 30.54 7.14
C THR A 15 11.16 30.84 5.75
N THR A 16 10.48 31.64 4.93
CA THR A 16 10.87 31.88 3.52
C THR A 16 11.56 33.22 3.28
N GLY A 17 11.80 34.03 4.32
CA GLY A 17 12.53 35.30 4.20
C GLY A 17 11.80 36.35 3.37
N GLY A 18 10.51 36.60 3.64
CA GLY A 18 9.74 37.60 2.89
C GLY A 18 10.21 39.04 3.12
N GLN A 19 10.35 39.84 2.05
CA GLN A 19 10.63 41.28 2.13
C GLN A 19 9.34 42.13 2.07
N GLY A 20 9.28 43.21 2.87
CA GLY A 20 8.21 44.22 2.85
C GLY A 20 7.32 44.22 4.10
N SER A 21 6.08 44.72 3.97
CA SER A 21 5.10 44.98 5.06
C SER A 21 4.88 43.85 6.10
N SER A 22 5.32 42.65 5.78
CA SER A 22 5.33 41.46 6.63
C SER A 22 6.32 41.54 7.81
N GLU A 23 7.38 42.36 7.74
CA GLU A 23 8.30 42.60 8.89
C GLU A 23 7.59 43.34 10.03
N THR A 24 6.57 44.14 9.75
CA THR A 24 5.82 44.85 10.80
C THR A 24 5.03 43.89 11.69
N LEU A 25 4.55 42.77 11.12
CA LEU A 25 3.84 41.71 11.87
C LEU A 25 4.78 40.97 12.84
N LEU A 26 6.08 41.01 12.57
CA LEU A 26 7.11 40.40 13.42
C LEU A 26 7.34 41.21 14.70
N ASN A 27 6.99 42.49 14.74
CA ASN A 27 7.16 43.33 15.93
C ASN A 27 5.96 43.29 16.89
N VAL A 28 4.97 42.43 16.64
CA VAL A 28 3.78 42.26 17.47
C VAL A 28 4.09 41.30 18.63
N PRO A 29 3.97 41.71 19.91
CA PRO A 29 4.34 40.91 21.07
C PRO A 29 3.69 39.53 21.13
N GLU A 30 2.45 39.42 20.66
CA GLU A 30 1.67 38.19 20.62
C GLU A 30 2.28 37.11 19.71
N PHE A 31 3.18 37.48 18.80
CA PHE A 31 3.88 36.56 17.90
C PHE A 31 5.35 36.30 18.26
N ALA A 32 5.86 36.86 19.36
CA ALA A 32 7.25 36.66 19.79
C ALA A 32 7.62 35.17 19.92
N GLY A 33 6.73 34.33 20.47
CA GLY A 33 6.95 32.88 20.58
C GLY A 33 7.01 32.16 19.22
N LEU A 34 6.32 32.67 18.18
CA LEU A 34 6.42 32.11 16.82
C LEU A 34 7.74 32.49 16.16
N GLN A 35 8.32 33.64 16.49
CA GLN A 35 9.64 34.04 15.98
C GLN A 35 10.76 33.20 16.57
N GLU A 36 10.70 32.94 17.87
CA GLU A 36 11.62 32.05 18.56
C GLU A 36 11.55 30.64 17.96
N LEU A 37 10.34 30.10 17.78
CA LEU A 37 10.12 28.82 17.10
C LEU A 37 10.68 28.84 15.66
N ALA A 38 10.46 29.92 14.91
CA ALA A 38 10.97 30.04 13.55
C ALA A 38 12.50 30.22 13.46
N GLY A 39 13.13 30.75 14.51
CA GLY A 39 14.59 30.79 14.66
C GLY A 39 15.14 29.38 14.84
N VAL A 40 14.54 28.60 15.76
CA VAL A 40 14.88 27.18 15.98
C VAL A 40 14.68 26.33 14.73
N LEU A 41 13.64 26.61 13.94
CA LEU A 41 13.39 25.90 12.68
C LEU A 41 14.36 26.27 11.55
N ARG A 42 14.92 27.49 11.56
CA ARG A 42 15.87 27.97 10.54
C ARG A 42 17.30 27.53 10.80
N ASP A 43 17.68 27.47 12.07
CA ASP A 43 19.04 27.11 12.49
C ASP A 43 18.95 26.00 13.55
N PRO A 44 18.69 24.74 13.14
CA PRO A 44 18.63 23.64 14.08
C PRO A 44 20.03 23.42 14.65
N GLU A 45 20.24 23.82 15.92
CA GLU A 45 21.47 23.49 16.64
C GLU A 45 21.77 21.99 16.52
N ALA A 46 23.07 21.65 16.44
CA ALA A 46 23.62 20.37 16.02
C ALA A 46 23.28 19.13 16.88
N GLN A 47 22.33 19.21 17.81
CA GLN A 47 21.78 18.07 18.55
C GLN A 47 20.34 17.78 18.13
N THR A 48 20.18 17.31 16.89
CA THR A 48 18.89 16.91 16.31
C THR A 48 18.40 15.53 16.79
N GLY A 49 19.02 14.96 17.84
CA GLY A 49 18.73 13.64 18.37
C GLY A 49 18.02 13.70 19.73
N LEU A 50 17.07 12.80 19.94
CA LEU A 50 16.48 12.60 21.27
C LEU A 50 17.55 12.08 22.24
N LEU A 51 17.51 12.56 23.48
CA LEU A 51 18.33 11.97 24.56
C LEU A 51 18.02 10.46 24.67
N PRO A 52 19.02 9.60 24.93
CA PRO A 52 18.82 8.15 24.97
C PRO A 52 17.69 7.72 25.91
N GLU A 53 17.58 8.35 27.09
CA GLU A 53 16.53 8.03 28.06
C GLU A 53 15.13 8.45 27.58
N VAL A 54 15.03 9.57 26.84
CA VAL A 54 13.77 10.00 26.21
C VAL A 54 13.39 9.03 25.10
N ALA A 55 14.35 8.62 24.25
CA ALA A 55 14.10 7.65 23.19
C ALA A 55 13.64 6.29 23.74
N LYS A 56 14.29 5.78 24.79
CA LYS A 56 13.88 4.55 25.50
C LYS A 56 12.49 4.70 26.11
N GLY A 57 12.18 5.86 26.70
CA GLY A 57 10.86 6.14 27.27
C GLY A 57 9.74 6.17 26.22
N LEU A 58 10.02 6.72 25.04
CA LEU A 58 9.03 6.83 23.95
C LEU A 58 8.83 5.51 23.19
N TYR A 59 9.92 4.80 22.90
CA TYR A 59 9.91 3.67 21.95
C TYR A 59 10.19 2.31 22.57
N GLY A 60 10.53 2.27 23.85
CA GLY A 60 10.89 1.06 24.58
C GLY A 60 12.41 0.92 24.77
N PRO A 61 12.86 0.31 25.88
CA PRO A 61 14.28 0.25 26.24
C PRO A 61 15.07 -0.80 25.45
N ARG A 62 14.40 -1.87 24.98
CA ARG A 62 15.04 -3.04 24.35
C ARG A 62 14.44 -3.38 22.99
N GLN A 63 13.10 -3.44 22.92
CA GLN A 63 12.39 -3.84 21.71
C GLN A 63 11.68 -2.64 21.08
N LEU A 64 12.09 -2.29 19.87
CA LEU A 64 11.44 -1.29 19.03
C LEU A 64 10.43 -2.00 18.13
N ARG A 65 9.13 -1.70 18.28
CA ARG A 65 8.08 -2.30 17.44
C ARG A 65 7.57 -1.31 16.42
N LEU A 66 7.77 -1.59 15.14
CA LEU A 66 7.39 -0.71 14.03
C LEU A 66 6.60 -1.47 12.97
N SER A 67 5.72 -0.75 12.29
CA SER A 67 5.23 -1.18 10.97
C SER A 67 6.22 -0.79 9.90
N VAL A 68 6.20 -1.44 8.74
CA VAL A 68 7.06 -1.01 7.61
C VAL A 68 6.78 0.44 7.22
N SER A 69 5.52 0.86 7.21
CA SER A 69 5.14 2.26 6.97
C SER A 69 5.69 3.25 8.01
N ALA A 70 5.96 2.80 9.24
CA ALA A 70 6.59 3.65 10.26
C ALA A 70 8.10 3.79 10.01
N ILE A 71 8.74 2.77 9.45
CA ILE A 71 10.15 2.83 9.02
C ILE A 71 10.28 3.80 7.84
N GLU A 72 9.42 3.69 6.83
CA GLU A 72 9.36 4.63 5.70
C GLU A 72 9.09 6.06 6.15
N GLU A 73 8.20 6.25 7.12
CA GLU A 73 7.89 7.56 7.71
C GLU A 73 9.12 8.16 8.41
N PHE A 74 9.89 7.34 9.15
CA PHE A 74 11.14 7.79 9.77
C PHE A 74 12.19 8.18 8.73
N ALA A 75 12.40 7.34 7.72
CA ALA A 75 13.34 7.60 6.62
C ALA A 75 12.97 8.88 5.84
N SER A 76 11.66 9.12 5.67
CA SER A 76 11.17 10.32 4.99
C SER A 76 11.31 11.58 5.85
N CYS A 77 10.96 11.49 7.15
CA CYS A 77 11.01 12.62 8.07
C CYS A 77 10.96 12.13 9.53
N SER A 78 12.10 12.18 10.21
CA SER A 78 12.23 11.80 11.63
C SER A 78 11.35 12.63 12.57
N PHE A 79 11.13 13.92 12.28
CA PHE A 79 10.25 14.77 13.08
C PHE A 79 8.78 14.34 12.96
N ARG A 80 8.31 14.03 11.74
CA ARG A 80 6.96 13.51 11.53
C ARG A 80 6.76 12.20 12.28
N PHE A 81 7.74 11.30 12.20
CA PHE A 81 7.74 10.06 12.96
C PHE A 81 7.68 10.29 14.48
N LEU A 82 8.45 11.24 15.01
CA LEU A 82 8.37 11.62 16.43
C LEU A 82 6.96 12.07 16.81
N VAL A 83 6.36 12.96 16.03
CA VAL A 83 5.01 13.48 16.29
C VAL A 83 3.95 12.38 16.23
N SER A 84 4.00 11.51 15.22
CA SER A 84 2.97 10.49 14.99
C SER A 84 3.16 9.23 15.83
N ARG A 85 4.39 8.78 16.07
CA ARG A 85 4.71 7.50 16.76
C ARG A 85 5.20 7.70 18.19
N GLY A 86 6.01 8.73 18.43
CA GLY A 86 6.51 9.07 19.75
C GLY A 86 5.45 9.78 20.58
N LEU A 87 5.02 10.98 20.14
CA LEU A 87 4.02 11.81 20.82
C LEU A 87 2.59 11.31 20.61
N ARG A 88 2.38 10.44 19.61
CA ARG A 88 1.07 9.85 19.27
C ARG A 88 0.01 10.90 18.95
N ALA A 89 0.43 12.03 18.37
CA ALA A 89 -0.49 13.03 17.89
C ALA A 89 -1.32 12.45 16.73
N ALA A 90 -2.64 12.63 16.81
CA ALA A 90 -3.57 12.14 15.81
C ALA A 90 -4.45 13.29 15.30
N GLU A 91 -4.72 13.29 14.00
CA GLU A 91 -5.71 14.19 13.43
C GLU A 91 -7.10 13.90 14.00
N ARG A 92 -7.92 14.95 14.10
CA ARG A 92 -9.31 14.82 14.53
C ARG A 92 -10.08 13.95 13.54
N ARG A 93 -10.69 12.87 14.04
CA ARG A 93 -11.54 12.00 13.22
C ARG A 93 -12.81 12.74 12.79
N THR A 94 -13.06 12.79 11.48
CA THR A 94 -14.33 13.25 10.89
C THR A 94 -15.11 12.05 10.36
N PHE A 95 -16.43 12.18 10.19
CA PHE A 95 -17.27 11.14 9.58
C PHE A 95 -17.43 11.38 8.08
N GLU A 96 -16.33 11.19 7.34
CA GLU A 96 -16.24 11.46 5.90
C GLU A 96 -15.62 10.29 5.15
N ALA A 97 -16.07 10.03 3.92
CA ALA A 97 -15.47 9.05 3.02
C ALA A 97 -14.20 9.63 2.37
N ASP A 98 -13.16 9.85 3.16
CA ASP A 98 -11.87 10.38 2.72
C ASP A 98 -11.11 9.40 1.79
N ALA A 99 -9.94 9.80 1.30
CA ALA A 99 -9.12 8.93 0.45
C ALA A 99 -8.68 7.63 1.15
N ARG A 100 -8.38 7.69 2.46
CA ARG A 100 -7.93 6.53 3.22
C ARG A 100 -9.03 5.50 3.37
N ARG A 101 -10.23 5.92 3.79
CA ARG A 101 -11.39 5.05 3.97
C ARG A 101 -11.88 4.45 2.66
N ARG A 102 -11.79 5.19 1.55
CA ARG A 102 -12.05 4.63 0.20
C ARG A 102 -11.07 3.51 -0.14
N GLY A 103 -9.79 3.70 0.16
CA GLY A 103 -8.77 2.65 0.03
C GLY A 103 -9.09 1.44 0.90
N SER A 104 -9.33 1.64 2.19
CA SER A 104 -9.68 0.56 3.12
C SER A 104 -10.92 -0.22 2.70
N PHE A 105 -11.95 0.46 2.16
CA PHE A 105 -13.11 -0.21 1.59
C PHE A 105 -12.74 -1.11 0.41
N SER A 106 -11.88 -0.65 -0.50
CA SER A 106 -11.43 -1.47 -1.63
C SER A 106 -10.68 -2.73 -1.19
N HIS A 107 -9.78 -2.61 -0.20
CA HIS A 107 -9.04 -3.78 0.28
C HIS A 107 -9.98 -4.78 0.98
N GLU A 108 -10.92 -4.29 1.82
CA GLU A 108 -11.89 -5.13 2.50
C GLU A 108 -12.77 -5.90 1.51
N VAL A 109 -13.25 -5.25 0.44
CA VAL A 109 -14.02 -5.91 -0.62
C VAL A 109 -13.20 -7.03 -1.28
N LEU A 110 -11.95 -6.77 -1.64
CA LEU A 110 -11.08 -7.77 -2.29
C LEU A 110 -10.73 -8.93 -1.35
N ALA A 111 -10.52 -8.65 -0.06
CA ALA A 111 -10.25 -9.67 0.94
C ALA A 111 -11.46 -10.57 1.19
N ARG A 112 -12.67 -9.99 1.30
CA ARG A 112 -13.90 -10.78 1.43
C ARG A 112 -14.25 -11.55 0.17
N TYR A 113 -13.95 -10.98 -1.01
CA TYR A 113 -14.06 -11.71 -2.26
C TYR A 113 -13.12 -12.93 -2.25
N HIS A 114 -11.85 -12.76 -1.85
CA HIS A 114 -10.92 -13.87 -1.71
C HIS A 114 -11.46 -14.95 -0.77
N ALA A 115 -11.89 -14.56 0.43
CA ALA A 115 -12.42 -15.47 1.43
C ALA A 115 -13.65 -16.23 0.92
N LYS A 116 -14.57 -15.54 0.22
CA LYS A 116 -15.77 -16.15 -0.33
C LYS A 116 -15.48 -17.21 -1.38
N VAL A 117 -14.55 -16.92 -2.30
CA VAL A 117 -14.11 -17.89 -3.32
C VAL A 117 -13.48 -19.14 -2.69
N LYS A 118 -12.69 -18.96 -1.63
CA LYS A 118 -12.08 -20.06 -0.88
C LYS A 118 -13.11 -20.87 -0.07
N GLU A 119 -14.10 -20.21 0.52
CA GLU A 119 -15.22 -20.85 1.25
C GLU A 119 -16.03 -21.75 0.31
N ASP A 120 -16.23 -21.32 -0.94
CA ASP A 120 -16.90 -22.11 -1.97
C ASP A 120 -16.01 -23.24 -2.54
N GLY A 121 -14.80 -23.44 -2.01
CA GLY A 121 -13.88 -24.51 -2.41
C GLY A 121 -13.23 -24.30 -3.78
N ARG A 122 -13.20 -23.07 -4.29
CA ARG A 122 -12.72 -22.73 -5.63
C ARG A 122 -11.45 -21.88 -5.59
N GLU A 123 -10.76 -21.82 -6.73
CA GLU A 123 -9.73 -20.84 -7.01
C GLU A 123 -10.27 -19.72 -7.90
N TRP A 124 -9.58 -18.58 -7.91
CA TRP A 124 -9.99 -17.44 -8.74
C TRP A 124 -10.01 -17.76 -10.23
N ARG A 125 -9.17 -18.71 -10.68
CA ARG A 125 -9.11 -19.18 -12.07
C ARG A 125 -10.30 -20.04 -12.47
N ASP A 126 -11.02 -20.63 -11.50
CA ASP A 126 -12.17 -21.49 -11.76
C ASP A 126 -13.44 -20.67 -12.08
N LEU A 127 -13.40 -19.35 -11.86
CA LEU A 127 -14.51 -18.43 -12.12
C LEU A 127 -14.44 -17.91 -13.56
N ALA A 128 -15.57 -17.75 -14.22
CA ALA A 128 -15.65 -16.96 -15.45
C ALA A 128 -15.53 -15.46 -15.14
N GLU A 129 -15.10 -14.62 -16.10
CA GLU A 129 -14.95 -13.18 -15.84
C GLU A 129 -16.26 -12.50 -15.36
N ASP A 130 -17.40 -12.89 -15.93
CA ASP A 130 -18.72 -12.35 -15.54
C ASP A 130 -19.19 -12.90 -14.18
N GLU A 131 -18.83 -14.13 -13.85
CA GLU A 131 -19.11 -14.72 -12.56
C GLU A 131 -18.31 -14.00 -11.45
N SER A 132 -17.02 -13.75 -11.67
CA SER A 132 -16.17 -12.97 -10.76
C SER A 132 -16.73 -11.55 -10.54
N ARG A 133 -17.22 -10.91 -11.61
CA ARG A 133 -17.84 -9.57 -11.54
C ARG A 133 -19.07 -9.58 -10.63
N LEU A 134 -19.99 -10.52 -10.82
CA LEU A 134 -21.22 -10.63 -10.05
C LEU A 134 -20.94 -10.95 -8.57
N LEU A 135 -20.06 -11.92 -8.31
CA LEU A 135 -19.68 -12.29 -6.94
C LEU A 135 -19.07 -11.10 -6.19
N LEU A 136 -18.19 -10.34 -6.86
CA LEU A 136 -17.59 -9.16 -6.23
C LEU A 136 -18.62 -8.04 -5.98
N GLN A 137 -19.62 -7.87 -6.83
CA GLN A 137 -20.72 -6.92 -6.58
C GLN A 137 -21.53 -7.31 -5.34
N GLU A 138 -21.84 -8.60 -5.18
CA GLU A 138 -22.54 -9.12 -4.01
C GLU A 138 -21.74 -8.87 -2.72
N VAL A 139 -20.45 -9.23 -2.73
CA VAL A 139 -19.54 -9.00 -1.60
C VAL A 139 -19.48 -7.51 -1.27
N ALA A 140 -19.29 -6.66 -2.28
CA ALA A 140 -19.18 -5.22 -2.07
C ALA A 140 -20.45 -4.59 -1.50
N ALA A 141 -21.63 -5.08 -1.89
CA ALA A 141 -22.90 -4.63 -1.33
C ALA A 141 -22.99 -4.95 0.17
N THR A 142 -22.49 -6.12 0.59
CA THR A 142 -22.42 -6.50 2.00
C THR A 142 -21.41 -5.66 2.77
N VAL A 143 -20.18 -5.50 2.26
CA VAL A 143 -19.16 -4.66 2.89
C VAL A 143 -19.65 -3.21 3.04
N ALA A 144 -20.33 -2.64 2.04
CA ALA A 144 -20.79 -1.26 2.08
C ALA A 144 -21.79 -0.98 3.23
N ARG A 145 -22.56 -1.98 3.66
CA ARG A 145 -23.50 -1.86 4.79
C ARG A 145 -22.79 -1.92 6.15
N GLU A 146 -21.69 -2.66 6.24
CA GLU A 146 -20.99 -2.92 7.49
C GLU A 146 -19.82 -1.97 7.75
N PHE A 147 -19.18 -1.48 6.68
CA PHE A 147 -17.95 -0.71 6.74
C PHE A 147 -18.11 0.59 7.52
N GLU A 148 -17.31 0.76 8.58
CA GLU A 148 -17.25 1.97 9.42
C GLU A 148 -18.65 2.40 9.91
N HIS A 149 -19.40 1.47 10.52
CA HIS A 149 -20.78 1.68 10.98
C HIS A 149 -21.74 2.11 9.87
N GLY A 150 -21.54 1.58 8.66
CA GLY A 150 -22.37 1.89 7.50
C GLY A 150 -22.11 3.28 6.92
N LEU A 151 -20.93 3.89 7.15
CA LEU A 151 -20.53 5.18 6.58
C LEU A 151 -20.82 5.27 5.07
N LEU A 152 -20.51 4.20 4.35
CA LEU A 152 -20.70 4.11 2.89
C LEU A 152 -22.15 3.88 2.48
N ALA A 153 -23.03 3.51 3.41
CA ALA A 153 -24.46 3.39 3.20
C ALA A 153 -25.27 4.55 3.83
N ALA A 154 -24.63 5.49 4.54
CA ALA A 154 -25.31 6.48 5.35
C ALA A 154 -25.95 7.63 4.55
N ALA A 155 -25.33 8.08 3.45
CA ALA A 155 -25.78 9.25 2.69
C ALA A 155 -25.71 9.01 1.17
N PRO A 156 -26.51 9.72 0.34
CA PRO A 156 -26.49 9.56 -1.11
C PRO A 156 -25.09 9.70 -1.73
N ARG A 157 -24.29 10.64 -1.24
CA ARG A 157 -22.90 10.86 -1.71
C ARG A 157 -21.97 9.68 -1.39
N THR A 158 -22.08 9.11 -0.19
CA THR A 158 -21.22 7.99 0.22
C THR A 158 -21.67 6.67 -0.42
N LYS A 159 -22.99 6.48 -0.61
CA LYS A 159 -23.55 5.39 -1.42
C LYS A 159 -23.04 5.43 -2.85
N PHE A 160 -23.15 6.60 -3.50
CA PHE A 160 -22.61 6.79 -4.85
C PHE A 160 -21.10 6.50 -4.88
N THR A 161 -20.35 6.93 -3.87
CA THR A 161 -18.92 6.63 -3.78
C THR A 161 -18.64 5.13 -3.72
N ALA A 162 -19.41 4.39 -2.91
CA ALA A 162 -19.30 2.93 -2.83
C ALA A 162 -19.64 2.28 -4.18
N GLU A 163 -20.74 2.67 -4.82
CA GLU A 163 -21.13 2.17 -6.15
C GLU A 163 -20.05 2.41 -7.21
N GLN A 164 -19.42 3.60 -7.21
CA GLN A 164 -18.31 3.88 -8.12
C GLN A 164 -17.11 2.95 -7.88
N ILE A 165 -16.73 2.73 -6.62
CA ILE A 165 -15.63 1.83 -6.26
C ILE A 165 -15.98 0.40 -6.62
N THR A 166 -17.18 -0.08 -6.29
CA THR A 166 -17.66 -1.42 -6.63
C THR A 166 -17.58 -1.67 -8.13
N ARG A 167 -18.06 -0.72 -8.95
CA ARG A 167 -17.98 -0.85 -10.41
C ARG A 167 -16.54 -0.96 -10.90
N GLN A 168 -15.64 -0.14 -10.38
CA GLN A 168 -14.20 -0.20 -10.72
C GLN A 168 -13.57 -1.54 -10.33
N LEU A 169 -13.87 -2.03 -9.12
CA LEU A 169 -13.37 -3.32 -8.66
C LEU A 169 -13.96 -4.50 -9.45
N SER A 170 -15.22 -4.42 -9.90
CA SER A 170 -15.83 -5.44 -10.76
C SER A 170 -15.14 -5.51 -12.11
N GLU A 171 -14.86 -4.37 -12.73
CA GLU A 171 -14.09 -4.34 -13.98
C GLU A 171 -12.69 -4.93 -13.79
N PHE A 172 -12.00 -4.50 -12.72
CA PHE A 172 -10.69 -4.99 -12.34
C PHE A 172 -10.66 -6.52 -12.14
N ILE A 173 -11.57 -7.07 -11.33
CA ILE A 173 -11.57 -8.50 -11.01
C ILE A 173 -11.86 -9.35 -12.25
N GLY A 174 -12.73 -8.88 -13.15
CA GLY A 174 -12.99 -9.58 -14.40
C GLY A 174 -11.74 -9.66 -15.29
N VAL A 175 -11.00 -8.56 -15.44
CA VAL A 175 -9.72 -8.54 -16.18
C VAL A 175 -8.69 -9.46 -15.53
N LEU A 176 -8.57 -9.39 -14.21
CA LEU A 176 -7.62 -10.19 -13.45
C LEU A 176 -7.92 -11.70 -13.53
N THR A 177 -9.19 -12.10 -13.44
CA THR A 177 -9.62 -13.49 -13.67
C THR A 177 -9.28 -13.94 -15.08
N GLY A 178 -9.42 -13.06 -16.08
CA GLY A 178 -8.99 -13.33 -17.46
C GLY A 178 -7.50 -13.67 -17.56
N TRP A 179 -6.63 -12.92 -16.87
CA TRP A 179 -5.19 -13.22 -16.82
C TRP A 179 -4.87 -14.52 -16.07
N LEU A 180 -5.50 -14.76 -14.91
CA LEU A 180 -5.34 -15.98 -14.12
C LEU A 180 -5.73 -17.27 -14.89
N ARG A 181 -6.66 -17.15 -15.84
CA ARG A 181 -7.10 -18.27 -16.69
C ARG A 181 -6.23 -18.49 -17.92
N GLY A 182 -5.51 -17.46 -18.34
CA GLY A 182 -4.78 -17.45 -19.60
C GLY A 182 -3.27 -17.48 -19.39
N SER A 183 -2.71 -16.36 -18.93
CA SER A 183 -1.28 -16.07 -19.01
C SER A 183 -0.53 -16.09 -17.67
N TYR A 184 -1.23 -16.00 -16.54
CA TYR A 184 -0.64 -15.94 -15.21
C TYR A 184 -0.78 -17.28 -14.47
N ALA A 185 0.34 -17.91 -14.11
CA ALA A 185 0.35 -19.29 -13.62
C ALA A 185 0.17 -19.44 -12.10
N LEU A 186 0.41 -18.39 -11.31
CA LEU A 186 0.27 -18.46 -9.85
C LEU A 186 -1.21 -18.39 -9.43
N THR A 187 -1.49 -18.82 -8.20
CA THR A 187 -2.82 -18.80 -7.59
C THR A 187 -2.80 -17.94 -6.32
N PRO A 188 -3.82 -17.09 -6.08
CA PRO A 188 -4.00 -16.39 -4.81
C PRO A 188 -4.08 -17.33 -3.62
N LEU A 189 -3.10 -17.23 -2.74
CA LEU A 189 -3.00 -18.03 -1.51
C LEU A 189 -3.69 -17.33 -0.34
N ALA A 190 -3.42 -16.03 -0.19
CA ALA A 190 -3.93 -15.23 0.92
C ALA A 190 -4.18 -13.79 0.50
N ALA A 191 -5.15 -13.16 1.15
CA ALA A 191 -5.41 -11.73 1.05
C ALA A 191 -5.40 -11.12 2.45
N GLU A 192 -4.89 -9.89 2.56
CA GLU A 192 -4.87 -9.10 3.79
C GLU A 192 -4.19 -9.82 4.98
N LEU A 193 -3.12 -10.56 4.70
CA LEU A 193 -2.41 -11.38 5.68
C LEU A 193 -1.56 -10.51 6.61
N ALA A 194 -1.98 -10.40 7.87
CA ALA A 194 -1.27 -9.63 8.89
C ALA A 194 -0.15 -10.43 9.58
N PHE A 195 0.93 -9.74 9.94
CA PHE A 195 2.03 -10.31 10.73
C PHE A 195 2.49 -9.33 11.82
N GLY A 196 2.89 -9.87 12.97
CA GLY A 196 3.48 -9.11 14.07
C GLY A 196 2.54 -8.24 14.89
N GLY A 197 1.23 -8.26 14.64
CA GLY A 197 0.20 -7.73 15.54
C GLY A 197 -0.22 -8.72 16.63
N ARG A 198 -0.97 -8.25 17.62
CA ARG A 198 -1.44 -9.09 18.76
C ARG A 198 -2.36 -10.23 18.32
N GLU A 199 -3.17 -9.99 17.30
CA GLU A 199 -4.14 -10.94 16.72
C GLU A 199 -3.70 -11.36 15.31
N SER A 200 -2.45 -11.11 14.94
CA SER A 200 -1.96 -11.47 13.62
C SER A 200 -1.75 -12.98 13.50
N PRO A 201 -2.12 -13.58 12.36
CA PRO A 201 -1.89 -15.00 12.10
C PRO A 201 -0.40 -15.38 12.05
N LEU A 202 0.47 -14.44 11.65
CA LEU A 202 1.91 -14.64 11.60
C LEU A 202 2.63 -13.83 12.70
N PRO A 203 3.76 -14.33 13.21
CA PRO A 203 4.54 -13.59 14.21
C PRO A 203 5.24 -12.37 13.60
N ALA A 204 5.85 -11.54 14.44
CA ALA A 204 6.63 -10.39 13.98
C ALA A 204 7.98 -10.86 13.42
N TRP A 205 8.46 -10.19 12.38
CA TRP A 205 9.85 -10.39 11.93
C TRP A 205 10.78 -9.60 12.85
N THR A 206 11.68 -10.31 13.55
CA THR A 206 12.58 -9.70 14.54
C THR A 206 13.99 -9.60 14.00
N LEU A 207 14.55 -8.39 14.03
CA LEU A 207 15.90 -8.08 13.57
C LEU A 207 16.76 -7.60 14.75
N PRO A 208 17.96 -8.15 14.96
CA PRO A 208 18.87 -7.65 15.98
C PRO A 208 19.42 -6.27 15.57
N LEU A 209 19.39 -5.31 16.49
CA LEU A 209 19.98 -3.97 16.33
C LEU A 209 21.33 -3.80 17.06
N GLY A 210 21.80 -4.87 17.71
CA GLY A 210 22.99 -4.85 18.57
C GLY A 210 22.73 -4.18 19.94
N HIS A 211 23.69 -4.35 20.85
CA HIS A 211 23.57 -3.89 22.25
C HIS A 211 22.28 -4.36 22.92
N ASP A 212 21.95 -5.64 22.76
CA ASP A 212 20.75 -6.26 23.33
C ASP A 212 19.41 -5.66 22.84
N ARG A 213 19.43 -4.82 21.80
CA ARG A 213 18.22 -4.22 21.22
C ARG A 213 17.76 -4.97 19.98
N GLU A 214 16.46 -4.95 19.76
CA GLU A 214 15.79 -5.64 18.65
C GLU A 214 14.74 -4.74 18.00
N LEU A 215 14.60 -4.84 16.68
CA LEU A 215 13.52 -4.26 15.89
C LEU A 215 12.52 -5.37 15.54
N THR A 216 11.27 -5.21 15.97
CA THR A 216 10.17 -6.07 15.55
C THR A 216 9.35 -5.37 14.49
N ILE A 217 9.27 -5.98 13.31
CA ILE A 217 8.55 -5.48 12.16
C ILE A 217 7.19 -6.16 12.09
N SER A 218 6.17 -5.34 11.86
CA SER A 218 4.79 -5.75 11.64
C SER A 218 4.26 -5.18 10.33
N GLY A 219 3.20 -5.81 9.82
CA GLY A 219 2.62 -5.39 8.55
C GLY A 219 1.40 -6.20 8.16
N LYS A 220 0.88 -5.87 6.99
CA LYS A 220 -0.27 -6.53 6.39
C LYS A 220 -0.02 -6.61 4.89
N ILE A 221 0.06 -7.81 4.35
CA ILE A 221 0.33 -8.06 2.94
C ILE A 221 -1.01 -8.18 2.23
N ASP A 222 -1.29 -7.27 1.28
CA ASP A 222 -2.62 -7.19 0.66
C ASP A 222 -2.99 -8.47 -0.10
N ARG A 223 -2.03 -9.04 -0.85
CA ARG A 223 -2.22 -10.31 -1.55
C ARG A 223 -0.90 -11.06 -1.75
N ILE A 224 -0.97 -12.37 -1.59
CA ILE A 224 0.12 -13.33 -1.83
C ILE A 224 -0.37 -14.36 -2.85
N ASP A 225 0.34 -14.47 -3.95
CA ASP A 225 0.13 -15.50 -4.96
C ASP A 225 1.27 -16.51 -4.90
N VAL A 226 0.94 -17.80 -5.07
CA VAL A 226 1.91 -18.91 -4.97
C VAL A 226 1.83 -19.83 -6.17
N LEU A 227 2.96 -20.43 -6.52
CA LEU A 227 3.06 -21.58 -7.42
C LEU A 227 4.10 -22.55 -6.84
N THR A 228 3.79 -23.84 -6.85
CA THR A 228 4.81 -24.86 -6.62
C THR A 228 5.35 -25.30 -7.98
N ASP A 229 6.63 -25.03 -8.25
CA ASP A 229 7.26 -25.42 -9.52
C ASP A 229 7.28 -26.96 -9.62
N PRO A 230 6.64 -27.54 -10.65
CA PRO A 230 6.51 -28.99 -10.78
C PRO A 230 7.84 -29.71 -11.04
N SER A 231 8.90 -28.98 -11.44
CA SER A 231 10.19 -29.57 -11.79
C SER A 231 11.10 -29.82 -10.58
N ASN A 232 11.01 -28.98 -9.55
CA ASN A 232 11.90 -29.00 -8.39
C ASN A 232 11.17 -28.86 -7.04
N ALA A 233 9.83 -28.78 -7.06
CA ALA A 233 8.96 -28.56 -5.90
C ALA A 233 9.22 -27.25 -5.13
N GLU A 234 9.92 -26.29 -5.74
CA GLU A 234 10.17 -24.98 -5.14
C GLU A 234 8.89 -24.14 -5.11
N ARG A 235 8.65 -23.45 -3.99
CA ARG A 235 7.46 -22.61 -3.81
C ARG A 235 7.80 -21.18 -4.20
N LEU A 236 7.29 -20.76 -5.34
CA LEU A 236 7.49 -19.41 -5.89
C LEU A 236 6.36 -18.50 -5.42
N VAL A 237 6.70 -17.29 -4.96
CA VAL A 237 5.71 -16.33 -4.46
C VAL A 237 5.80 -14.97 -5.11
N VAL A 238 4.64 -14.34 -5.27
CA VAL A 238 4.48 -12.95 -5.68
C VAL A 238 3.65 -12.24 -4.63
N ILE A 239 4.12 -11.07 -4.20
CA ILE A 239 3.32 -10.18 -3.37
C ILE A 239 2.74 -9.04 -4.21
N MET A 240 1.53 -8.63 -3.88
CA MET A 240 0.85 -7.53 -4.53
C MET A 240 0.30 -6.56 -3.48
N ASP A 241 0.38 -5.27 -3.78
CA ASP A 241 -0.18 -4.20 -2.96
C ASP A 241 -1.16 -3.36 -3.79
N TYR A 242 -2.37 -3.19 -3.29
CA TYR A 242 -3.44 -2.48 -3.97
C TYR A 242 -3.34 -0.98 -3.73
N LYS A 243 -3.27 -0.20 -4.81
CA LYS A 243 -3.22 1.26 -4.75
C LYS A 243 -4.38 1.87 -5.53
N SER A 244 -4.94 2.96 -5.00
CA SER A 244 -6.03 3.70 -5.64
C SER A 244 -5.65 4.32 -7.01
N SER A 245 -4.35 4.43 -7.31
CA SER A 245 -3.80 4.87 -8.58
C SER A 245 -2.59 4.03 -8.94
N ALA A 246 -2.23 4.03 -10.22
CA ALA A 246 -0.96 3.45 -10.65
C ALA A 246 0.22 4.07 -9.91
N ARG A 247 1.12 3.22 -9.42
CA ARG A 247 2.38 3.58 -8.77
C ARG A 247 3.48 2.72 -9.36
N LYS A 248 4.66 3.29 -9.55
CA LYS A 248 5.88 2.55 -9.88
C LYS A 248 6.78 2.54 -8.66
N MET A 249 7.53 1.46 -8.48
CA MET A 249 8.60 1.42 -7.48
C MET A 249 9.78 2.26 -7.97
N ASP A 250 10.25 3.16 -7.12
CA ASP A 250 11.36 4.07 -7.40
C ASP A 250 12.63 3.55 -6.71
N ALA A 251 13.67 3.26 -7.49
CA ALA A 251 14.91 2.69 -6.97
C ALA A 251 15.62 3.64 -5.99
N MET A 252 15.59 4.95 -6.24
CA MET A 252 16.22 5.91 -5.33
C MET A 252 15.47 5.98 -3.99
N LEU A 253 14.14 5.84 -4.01
CA LEU A 253 13.36 5.81 -2.77
C LEU A 253 13.51 4.49 -2.02
N VAL A 254 13.71 3.37 -2.72
CA VAL A 254 14.06 2.08 -2.10
C VAL A 254 15.42 2.22 -1.39
N ASP A 255 16.44 2.72 -2.08
CA ASP A 255 17.77 2.94 -1.51
C ASP A 255 17.76 3.90 -0.32
N ALA A 256 16.88 4.91 -0.36
CA ALA A 256 16.67 5.85 0.74
C ALA A 256 15.81 5.30 1.88
N GLY A 257 15.26 4.08 1.78
CA GLY A 257 14.41 3.48 2.81
C GLY A 257 12.96 4.00 2.87
N VAL A 258 12.52 4.73 1.84
CA VAL A 258 11.22 5.42 1.77
C VAL A 258 10.16 4.59 1.02
N ASP A 259 10.56 3.69 0.12
CA ASP A 259 9.66 2.83 -0.67
C ASP A 259 10.01 1.34 -0.49
N ILE A 260 10.06 0.88 0.76
CA ILE A 260 10.51 -0.46 1.13
C ILE A 260 9.37 -1.42 1.48
N GLN A 261 8.11 -0.97 1.45
CA GLN A 261 6.93 -1.78 1.83
C GLN A 261 6.92 -3.15 1.16
N LEU A 262 7.02 -3.19 -0.18
CA LEU A 262 7.01 -4.44 -0.94
C LEU A 262 8.27 -5.29 -0.67
N PRO A 263 9.52 -4.79 -0.82
CA PRO A 263 10.71 -5.57 -0.46
C PRO A 263 10.67 -6.15 0.97
N ALA A 264 10.29 -5.34 1.95
CA ALA A 264 10.21 -5.77 3.35
C ALA A 264 9.15 -6.85 3.57
N TYR A 265 8.01 -6.77 2.89
CA TYR A 265 6.98 -7.81 2.97
C TYR A 265 7.40 -9.11 2.31
N LEU A 266 8.13 -9.05 1.20
CA LEU A 266 8.65 -10.25 0.55
C LEU A 266 9.67 -10.94 1.46
N LEU A 267 10.62 -10.19 2.01
CA LEU A 267 11.62 -10.72 2.94
C LEU A 267 11.00 -11.24 4.23
N ALA A 268 10.01 -10.53 4.79
CA ALA A 268 9.27 -11.02 5.94
C ALA A 268 8.55 -12.34 5.63
N LEU A 269 7.93 -12.46 4.45
CA LEU A 269 7.27 -13.69 4.04
C LEU A 269 8.26 -14.85 3.88
N GLU A 270 9.40 -14.63 3.20
CA GLU A 270 10.45 -15.65 3.04
C GLU A 270 11.02 -16.12 4.39
N HIS A 271 11.15 -15.20 5.35
CA HIS A 271 11.62 -15.51 6.70
C HIS A 271 10.58 -16.26 7.54
N LEU A 272 9.30 -15.88 7.45
CA LEU A 272 8.22 -16.40 8.30
C LEU A 272 7.53 -17.66 7.74
N ALA A 273 7.57 -17.87 6.42
CA ALA A 273 6.92 -19.00 5.76
C ALA A 273 7.40 -20.39 6.20
N PRO A 274 8.72 -20.64 6.40
CA PRO A 274 9.20 -21.98 6.76
C PRO A 274 8.52 -22.57 8.00
N GLU A 275 8.17 -21.72 8.97
CA GLU A 275 7.59 -22.10 10.26
C GLU A 275 6.06 -22.01 10.29
N SER A 276 5.42 -21.53 9.22
CA SER A 276 3.98 -21.27 9.19
C SER A 276 3.20 -22.41 8.53
N SER A 277 2.28 -23.01 9.28
CA SER A 277 1.29 -23.94 8.70
C SER A 277 0.19 -23.24 7.90
N LEU A 278 -0.05 -21.95 8.16
CA LEU A 278 -1.14 -21.18 7.55
C LEU A 278 -0.92 -20.90 6.07
N ILE A 279 0.32 -20.62 5.69
CA ILE A 279 0.71 -20.36 4.30
C ILE A 279 1.48 -21.54 3.70
N GLY A 280 1.35 -22.73 4.29
CA GLY A 280 2.09 -23.94 3.91
C GLY A 280 3.52 -23.92 4.43
N SER A 281 3.95 -25.06 4.99
CA SER A 281 5.29 -25.21 5.57
C SER A 281 6.38 -25.31 4.51
N GLY A 282 7.58 -24.86 4.86
CA GLY A 282 8.76 -24.90 4.00
C GLY A 282 9.09 -23.55 3.34
N PRO A 283 10.31 -23.43 2.78
CA PRO A 283 10.80 -22.19 2.23
C PRO A 283 9.98 -21.73 1.02
N MET A 284 9.89 -20.41 0.88
CA MET A 284 9.34 -19.74 -0.28
C MET A 284 10.43 -18.90 -0.93
N ARG A 285 10.42 -18.81 -2.26
CA ARG A 285 11.28 -17.93 -3.05
C ARG A 285 10.43 -16.84 -3.70
N GLY A 286 10.73 -15.59 -3.39
CA GLY A 286 10.12 -14.43 -4.01
C GLY A 286 10.54 -14.28 -5.46
N ILE A 287 9.55 -14.22 -6.37
CA ILE A 287 9.78 -14.02 -7.81
C ILE A 287 9.17 -12.72 -8.34
N GLY A 288 8.41 -11.99 -7.52
CA GLY A 288 7.85 -10.71 -7.94
C GLY A 288 7.17 -9.91 -6.84
N MET A 289 7.14 -8.60 -7.04
CA MET A 289 6.48 -7.64 -6.17
C MET A 289 5.84 -6.53 -7.01
N PHE A 290 4.55 -6.28 -6.82
CA PHE A 290 3.79 -5.39 -7.71
C PHE A 290 2.84 -4.45 -6.98
N PHE A 291 2.81 -3.20 -7.43
CA PHE A 291 1.70 -2.29 -7.17
C PHE A 291 0.59 -2.53 -8.20
N VAL A 292 -0.61 -2.74 -7.70
CA VAL A 292 -1.82 -3.00 -8.46
C VAL A 292 -2.71 -1.76 -8.43
N GLY A 293 -2.83 -1.08 -9.57
CA GLY A 293 -3.72 0.08 -9.69
C GLY A 293 -5.19 -0.35 -9.75
N LEU A 294 -6.00 0.14 -8.80
CA LEU A 294 -7.44 -0.09 -8.74
C LEU A 294 -8.27 0.91 -9.58
N ARG A 295 -7.60 1.69 -10.42
CA ARG A 295 -8.21 2.53 -11.44
C ARG A 295 -7.52 2.30 -12.77
N PRO A 296 -8.28 2.21 -13.87
CA PRO A 296 -7.69 2.03 -15.18
C PRO A 296 -6.90 3.29 -15.54
N GLU A 297 -5.68 3.12 -16.05
CA GLU A 297 -4.97 4.23 -16.69
C GLU A 297 -5.73 4.67 -17.94
N THR A 298 -5.88 5.98 -18.15
CA THR A 298 -6.57 6.51 -19.33
C THR A 298 -5.78 6.13 -20.58
N ALA A 299 -6.23 5.13 -21.32
CA ALA A 299 -5.74 4.88 -22.66
C ALA A 299 -6.23 6.01 -23.57
N SER A 300 -5.33 6.89 -24.04
CA SER A 300 -5.71 7.84 -25.08
C SER A 300 -5.98 7.05 -26.37
N THR A 301 -7.24 6.79 -26.69
CA THR A 301 -7.60 6.24 -27.99
C THR A 301 -7.51 7.36 -29.02
N ARG A 302 -6.55 7.24 -29.96
CA ARG A 302 -6.31 8.25 -31.01
C ARG A 302 -7.33 8.20 -32.15
N SER A 303 -8.29 7.25 -32.15
CA SER A 303 -9.28 7.09 -33.22
C SER A 303 -10.56 6.42 -32.73
N ARG A 304 -11.70 6.77 -33.34
CA ARG A 304 -13.05 6.21 -33.09
C ARG A 304 -13.31 4.88 -33.84
N ASP A 305 -12.37 4.41 -34.67
CA ASP A 305 -12.54 3.22 -35.53
C ASP A 305 -11.83 1.95 -35.01
N GLU A 306 -11.86 1.71 -33.69
CA GLU A 306 -11.25 0.51 -33.11
C GLU A 306 -12.23 -0.67 -33.09
N THR A 307 -11.77 -1.84 -33.57
CA THR A 307 -12.52 -3.10 -33.50
C THR A 307 -12.75 -3.53 -32.05
N PRO A 308 -13.78 -4.35 -31.76
CA PRO A 308 -14.05 -4.86 -30.40
C PRO A 308 -12.81 -5.48 -29.73
N ASP A 309 -11.98 -6.19 -30.48
CA ASP A 309 -10.75 -6.82 -29.98
C ASP A 309 -9.69 -5.79 -29.55
N LYS A 310 -9.55 -4.68 -30.29
CA LYS A 310 -8.61 -3.60 -29.94
C LYS A 310 -9.05 -2.90 -28.66
N LEU A 311 -10.36 -2.68 -28.50
CA LEU A 311 -10.93 -2.09 -27.29
C LEU A 311 -10.74 -3.01 -26.08
N ALA A 312 -10.95 -4.33 -26.24
CA ALA A 312 -10.71 -5.31 -25.18
C ALA A 312 -9.23 -5.34 -24.75
N LEU A 313 -8.29 -5.31 -25.71
CA LEU A 313 -6.86 -5.24 -25.42
C LEU A 313 -6.48 -3.92 -24.74
N ALA A 314 -7.02 -2.78 -25.19
CA ALA A 314 -6.78 -1.47 -24.58
C ALA A 314 -7.28 -1.43 -23.12
N ARG A 315 -8.45 -2.04 -22.85
CA ARG A 315 -8.98 -2.20 -21.50
C ARG A 315 -8.03 -3.03 -20.63
N ARG A 316 -7.55 -4.19 -21.10
CA ARG A 316 -6.58 -5.00 -20.34
C ARG A 316 -5.29 -4.24 -20.04
N LYS A 317 -4.75 -3.52 -21.03
CA LYS A 317 -3.55 -2.68 -20.86
C LYS A 317 -3.71 -1.62 -19.77
N ALA A 318 -4.88 -1.01 -19.65
CA ALA A 318 -5.15 0.01 -18.64
C ALA A 318 -5.04 -0.50 -17.19
N TRP A 319 -5.09 -1.81 -16.98
CA TRP A 319 -5.04 -2.46 -15.67
C TRP A 319 -3.68 -3.09 -15.34
N GLN A 320 -2.70 -2.98 -16.23
CA GLN A 320 -1.40 -3.64 -16.04
C GLN A 320 -0.70 -3.18 -14.77
N HIS A 321 -0.12 -4.14 -14.06
CA HIS A 321 0.55 -3.90 -12.79
C HIS A 321 2.00 -3.47 -13.01
N ARG A 322 2.53 -2.67 -12.08
CA ARG A 322 3.90 -2.16 -12.16
C ARG A 322 4.70 -2.67 -10.96
N GLY A 323 5.92 -3.14 -11.19
CA GLY A 323 6.69 -3.76 -10.12
C GLY A 323 8.10 -4.18 -10.54
N ARG A 324 8.66 -5.12 -9.79
CA ARG A 324 9.91 -5.83 -10.10
C ARG A 324 9.65 -7.32 -10.00
N TYR A 325 10.36 -8.09 -10.80
CA TYR A 325 10.24 -9.54 -10.83
C TYR A 325 11.54 -10.18 -11.30
N ASP A 326 11.69 -11.45 -10.95
CA ASP A 326 12.77 -12.30 -11.41
C ASP A 326 12.58 -12.62 -12.90
N ARG A 327 13.55 -12.24 -13.72
CA ARG A 327 13.52 -12.46 -15.17
C ARG A 327 13.44 -13.95 -15.51
N ASP A 328 14.07 -14.81 -14.73
CA ASP A 328 14.11 -16.25 -14.99
C ASP A 328 12.76 -16.91 -14.67
N ALA A 329 11.93 -16.24 -13.87
CA ALA A 329 10.57 -16.67 -13.53
C ALA A 329 9.47 -16.06 -14.43
N VAL A 330 9.82 -15.28 -15.47
CA VAL A 330 8.84 -14.58 -16.32
C VAL A 330 7.81 -15.51 -16.94
N ARG A 331 8.20 -16.75 -17.27
CA ARG A 331 7.32 -17.79 -17.84
C ARG A 331 6.10 -18.10 -16.96
N TRP A 332 6.20 -17.87 -15.65
CA TRP A 332 5.11 -18.09 -14.69
C TRP A 332 4.23 -16.85 -14.51
N LEU A 333 4.77 -15.67 -14.82
CA LEU A 333 4.09 -14.38 -14.67
C LEU A 333 3.36 -13.95 -15.95
N ASP A 334 3.90 -14.32 -17.12
CA ASP A 334 3.32 -14.03 -18.42
C ASP A 334 3.70 -15.15 -19.41
N GLY A 335 3.09 -16.32 -19.20
CA GLY A 335 3.43 -17.56 -19.89
C GLY A 335 2.74 -17.75 -21.25
N SER A 336 1.77 -16.92 -21.59
CA SER A 336 1.12 -17.00 -22.89
C SER A 336 2.02 -16.36 -23.94
N GLY A 337 2.31 -17.07 -25.03
CA GLY A 337 2.90 -16.47 -26.25
C GLY A 337 1.99 -15.45 -26.95
N GLU A 338 1.09 -14.79 -26.21
CA GLU A 338 0.25 -13.70 -26.68
C GLU A 338 1.11 -12.47 -27.03
N LYS A 339 0.51 -11.55 -27.81
CA LYS A 339 1.21 -10.37 -28.31
C LYS A 339 1.84 -9.57 -27.17
N PRO A 340 3.05 -9.01 -27.34
CA PRO A 340 3.70 -8.16 -26.34
C PRO A 340 2.74 -7.10 -25.76
N GLY A 341 2.60 -7.08 -24.43
CA GLY A 341 1.75 -6.14 -23.70
C GLY A 341 0.27 -6.54 -23.56
N SER A 342 -0.06 -7.82 -23.69
CA SER A 342 -1.38 -8.39 -23.37
C SER A 342 -1.47 -8.98 -21.94
N GLY A 343 -0.32 -9.32 -21.36
CA GLY A 343 -0.21 -9.88 -20.02
C GLY A 343 -0.48 -8.90 -18.88
N GLN A 344 -0.44 -9.44 -17.66
CA GLN A 344 -0.81 -8.77 -16.42
C GLN A 344 0.15 -7.64 -16.02
N PHE A 345 1.42 -7.71 -16.44
CA PHE A 345 2.47 -6.81 -15.97
C PHE A 345 2.93 -5.84 -17.07
N ALA A 346 3.05 -4.56 -16.74
CA ALA A 346 3.57 -3.56 -17.66
C ALA A 346 5.08 -3.78 -17.82
N GLY A 347 5.51 -4.14 -19.03
CA GLY A 347 6.92 -4.37 -19.34
C GLY A 347 7.79 -3.15 -19.07
N GLY A 348 8.59 -3.23 -18.01
CA GLY A 348 9.72 -2.35 -17.71
C GLY A 348 10.96 -3.20 -17.59
N ARG A 349 12.04 -2.78 -18.27
CA ARG A 349 13.34 -3.46 -18.37
C ARG A 349 13.79 -4.06 -17.03
N ALA A 350 14.43 -5.22 -17.14
CA ALA A 350 15.18 -5.89 -16.09
C ALA A 350 15.95 -4.88 -15.22
N ALA A 351 15.87 -5.07 -13.91
CA ALA A 351 16.93 -4.60 -13.04
C ALA A 351 17.97 -5.72 -13.00
N ASP A 352 19.23 -5.37 -13.27
CA ASP A 352 20.39 -6.19 -12.96
C ASP A 352 20.64 -6.21 -11.44
#